data_AF-A0A7X9BB63-F1
#
_entry.id   AF-A0A7X9BB63-F1
#
_cell.length_a   1.000
_cell.length_b   1.000
_cell.length_c   1.000
_cell.angle_alpha   90.00
_cell.angle_beta   90.00
_cell.angle_gamma   90.00
#
_symmetry.space_group_name_H-M   'P 1'
#
loop_
_entity.id
_entity.type
_entity.pdbx_description
1 polymer ?
#
loop_
_entity_poly.entity_id
_entity_poly.type
_entity_poly.pdbx_seq_one_letter_code
_entity_poly.pdbx_strand_id
1 'polypeptide(L)'
;MGIYDDLLQIEKESEELWGIYSSLEKQIIEEWNIKIGEKDALNYTVFRDKEFLENFLNHFSQEEGYLYALNTYKYFMKDKSFDPKYVIFTRRAVPSKEPKPEAFWTSEHRVALVGLKNEIPKPQRYYTVIMVTTLDKLLNHGLAETFGGASDGEIVINPKIPFDDFLFLYKPKKERIELAEYINDGGKSCEEVLMELKETADERKEQQGFIK
;
A
#
# COMPACT_ATOMS: atom_id res chain seq x y z
N MET A 1 -22.52 10.89 -24.48
CA MET A 1 -21.88 11.25 -23.20
C MET A 1 -21.16 12.56 -23.45
N GLY A 2 -21.52 13.61 -22.70
CA GLY A 2 -20.90 14.93 -22.87
C GLY A 2 -19.61 15.05 -22.04
N ILE A 3 -18.72 15.98 -22.39
CA ILE A 3 -17.48 16.27 -21.65
C ILE A 3 -17.73 16.48 -20.14
N TYR A 4 -18.91 17.01 -19.78
CA TYR A 4 -19.31 17.24 -18.39
C TYR A 4 -19.64 15.94 -17.64
N ASP A 5 -20.21 14.94 -18.30
CA ASP A 5 -20.48 13.62 -17.72
C ASP A 5 -19.16 12.88 -17.44
N ASP A 6 -18.20 13.00 -18.35
CA ASP A 6 -16.88 12.39 -18.23
C ASP A 6 -16.07 13.02 -17.07
N LEU A 7 -16.14 14.35 -16.91
CA LEU A 7 -15.47 15.05 -15.80
C LEU A 7 -16.07 14.67 -14.44
N LEU A 8 -17.41 14.61 -14.34
CA LEU A 8 -18.09 14.17 -13.11
C LEU A 8 -17.79 12.70 -12.77
N GLN A 9 -17.61 11.85 -13.79
CA GLN A 9 -17.23 10.46 -13.59
C GLN A 9 -15.78 10.35 -13.08
N ILE A 10 -14.85 11.10 -13.66
CA ILE A 10 -13.45 11.16 -13.21
C ILE A 10 -13.36 11.68 -11.77
N GLU A 11 -14.12 12.72 -11.41
CA GLU A 11 -14.18 13.23 -10.05
C GLU A 11 -14.70 12.17 -9.08
N LYS A 12 -15.80 11.49 -9.40
CA LYS A 12 -16.34 10.40 -8.57
C LYS A 12 -15.37 9.23 -8.44
N GLU A 13 -14.71 8.81 -9.52
CA GLU A 13 -13.71 7.74 -9.47
C GLU A 13 -12.49 8.15 -8.63
N SER A 14 -12.09 9.43 -8.70
CA SER A 14 -11.03 9.98 -7.87
C SER A 14 -11.44 10.05 -6.39
N GLU A 15 -12.67 10.49 -6.07
CA GLU A 15 -13.19 10.51 -4.70
C GLU A 15 -13.37 9.09 -4.14
N GLU A 16 -13.80 8.13 -4.95
CA GLU A 16 -13.92 6.73 -4.54
C GLU A 16 -12.56 6.10 -4.25
N LEU A 17 -11.52 6.45 -5.02
CA LEU A 17 -10.19 5.88 -4.86
C LEU A 17 -9.40 6.53 -3.73
N TRP A 18 -9.44 7.87 -3.64
CA TRP A 18 -8.59 8.64 -2.73
C TRP A 18 -9.33 9.12 -1.48
N GLY A 19 -10.65 9.07 -1.47
CA GLY A 19 -11.47 9.66 -0.40
C GLY A 19 -11.51 11.19 -0.44
N ILE A 20 -12.34 11.75 0.44
CA ILE A 20 -12.50 13.21 0.60
C ILE A 20 -11.94 13.61 1.96
N TYR A 21 -10.87 14.41 1.94
CA TYR A 21 -10.25 14.90 3.16
C TYR A 21 -11.20 15.71 4.05
N SER A 22 -11.07 15.53 5.36
CA SER A 22 -11.60 16.44 6.37
C SER A 22 -10.90 17.81 6.30
N SER A 23 -11.49 18.84 6.91
CA SER A 23 -10.86 20.17 6.97
C SER A 23 -9.48 20.13 7.63
N LEU A 24 -9.29 19.27 8.64
CA LEU A 24 -8.02 19.10 9.32
C LEU A 24 -6.98 18.42 8.42
N GLU A 25 -7.35 17.34 7.73
CA GLU A 25 -6.47 16.66 6.77
C GLU A 25 -6.03 17.59 5.64
N LYS A 26 -6.96 18.40 5.11
CA LYS A 26 -6.63 19.43 4.10
C LYS A 26 -5.59 20.40 4.63
N GLN A 27 -5.80 20.94 5.84
CA GLN A 27 -4.87 21.85 6.47
C GLN A 27 -3.47 21.22 6.63
N ILE A 28 -3.41 19.97 7.10
CA ILE A 28 -2.13 19.25 7.27
C ILE A 28 -1.41 19.07 5.94
N ILE A 29 -2.10 18.61 4.89
CA ILE A 29 -1.52 18.42 3.56
C ILE A 29 -1.07 19.75 2.96
N GLU A 30 -1.85 20.83 3.12
CA GLU A 30 -1.48 22.17 2.69
C GLU A 30 -0.22 22.66 3.40
N GLU A 31 -0.16 22.54 4.73
CA GLU A 31 1.00 22.91 5.53
C GLU A 31 2.25 22.12 5.12
N TRP A 32 2.13 20.81 4.88
CA TRP A 32 3.25 19.99 4.44
C TRP A 32 3.71 20.34 3.03
N ASN A 33 2.81 20.56 2.08
CA ASN A 33 3.15 21.03 0.72
C ASN A 33 3.90 22.38 0.78
N ILE A 34 3.43 23.33 1.59
CA ILE A 34 4.10 24.63 1.81
C ILE A 34 5.53 24.42 2.33
N LYS A 35 5.71 23.55 3.33
CA LYS A 35 7.03 23.25 3.90
C LYS A 35 7.95 22.52 2.91
N ILE A 36 7.40 21.68 2.03
CA ILE A 36 8.17 21.04 0.94
C ILE A 36 8.59 22.09 -0.09
N GLY A 37 7.78 23.12 -0.30
CA GLY A 37 8.05 24.19 -1.26
C GLY A 37 7.58 23.88 -2.68
N GLU A 38 6.81 22.80 -2.87
CA GLU A 38 6.22 22.42 -4.15
C GLU A 38 4.70 22.32 -3.99
N LYS A 39 3.97 22.90 -4.95
CA LYS A 39 2.51 22.84 -4.94
C LYS A 39 2.08 21.41 -5.25
N ASP A 40 1.13 20.89 -4.48
CA ASP A 40 0.55 19.56 -4.72
C ASP A 40 1.57 18.40 -4.65
N ALA A 41 2.73 18.60 -4.00
CA ALA A 41 3.81 17.60 -3.87
C ALA A 41 3.30 16.23 -3.43
N LEU A 42 2.41 16.22 -2.44
CA LEU A 42 1.88 15.00 -1.84
C LEU A 42 0.82 14.29 -2.69
N ASN A 43 0.27 14.93 -3.72
CA ASN A 43 -0.70 14.29 -4.63
C ASN A 43 -0.09 13.16 -5.47
N TYR A 44 1.23 13.08 -5.53
CA TYR A 44 1.98 12.04 -6.22
C TYR A 44 2.42 10.90 -5.29
N THR A 45 2.01 10.93 -4.02
CA THR A 45 2.49 9.99 -2.99
C THR A 45 1.33 9.24 -2.33
N VAL A 46 1.66 8.33 -1.41
CA VAL A 46 0.70 7.64 -0.53
C VAL A 46 -0.22 8.60 0.23
N PHE A 47 0.25 9.82 0.52
CA PHE A 47 -0.48 10.83 1.29
C PHE A 47 -1.67 11.43 0.53
N ARG A 48 -1.86 11.08 -0.75
CA ARG A 48 -3.08 11.36 -1.51
C ARG A 48 -4.28 10.53 -1.03
N ASP A 49 -4.04 9.34 -0.50
CA ASP A 49 -5.09 8.47 0.01
C ASP A 49 -5.50 8.95 1.41
N LYS A 50 -6.76 9.39 1.53
CA LYS A 50 -7.38 9.77 2.80
C LYS A 50 -7.27 8.67 3.83
N GLU A 51 -7.61 7.44 3.47
CA GLU A 51 -7.66 6.36 4.46
C GLU A 51 -6.26 6.02 4.95
N PHE A 52 -5.26 6.13 4.07
CA PHE A 52 -3.85 6.11 4.48
C PHE A 52 -3.55 7.23 5.47
N LEU A 53 -3.85 8.49 5.12
CA LEU A 53 -3.54 9.66 5.94
C LEU A 53 -4.22 9.60 7.33
N GLU A 54 -5.50 9.22 7.38
CA GLU A 54 -6.24 9.04 8.63
C GLU A 54 -5.57 7.98 9.53
N ASN A 55 -5.22 6.82 8.97
CA ASN A 55 -4.53 5.78 9.74
C ASN A 55 -3.13 6.24 10.16
N PHE A 56 -2.40 6.91 9.28
CA PHE A 56 -1.07 7.41 9.52
C PHE A 56 -1.04 8.41 10.69
N LEU A 57 -1.95 9.38 10.70
CA LEU A 57 -2.04 10.40 11.75
C LEU A 57 -2.50 9.84 13.11
N ASN A 58 -3.06 8.63 13.16
CA ASN A 58 -3.33 7.93 14.41
C ASN A 58 -2.08 7.28 15.03
N HIS A 59 -1.01 7.09 14.24
CA HIS A 59 0.23 6.44 14.69
C HIS A 59 1.38 7.42 14.90
N PHE A 60 1.38 8.56 14.19
CA PHE A 60 2.51 9.49 14.16
C PHE A 60 2.08 10.93 14.46
N SER A 61 2.98 11.69 15.07
CA SER A 61 2.78 13.13 15.26
C SER A 61 2.83 13.87 13.92
N GLN A 62 2.33 15.11 13.85
CA GLN A 62 2.41 15.91 12.63
C GLN A 62 3.86 16.25 12.23
N GLU A 63 4.75 16.41 13.20
CA GLU A 63 6.18 16.69 12.96
C GLU A 63 6.87 15.48 12.34
N GLU A 64 6.62 14.29 12.89
CA GLU A 64 7.15 13.04 12.35
C GLU A 64 6.50 12.72 10.99
N GLY A 65 5.20 12.96 10.85
CA GLY A 65 4.48 12.77 9.60
C GLY A 65 5.02 13.62 8.46
N TYR A 66 5.43 14.85 8.76
CA TYR A 66 6.11 15.70 7.79
C TYR A 66 7.43 15.08 7.29
N LEU A 67 8.20 14.40 8.15
CA LEU A 67 9.43 13.72 7.72
C LEU A 67 9.12 12.59 6.72
N TYR A 68 8.07 11.82 6.98
CA TYR A 68 7.63 10.78 6.05
C TYR A 68 7.14 11.36 4.72
N ALA A 69 6.36 12.43 4.77
CA ALA A 69 5.84 13.14 3.61
C ALA A 69 6.97 13.69 2.73
N LEU A 70 7.92 14.41 3.35
CA LEU A 70 9.07 15.00 2.66
C LEU A 70 9.95 13.93 2.01
N ASN A 71 10.34 12.89 2.76
CA ASN A 71 11.29 11.89 2.25
C ASN A 71 10.66 10.97 1.21
N THR A 72 9.38 10.63 1.36
CA THR A 72 8.64 9.90 0.32
C THR A 72 8.56 10.73 -0.96
N TYR A 73 8.25 12.03 -0.87
CA TYR A 73 8.25 12.92 -2.04
C TYR A 73 9.63 13.02 -2.70
N LYS A 74 10.70 13.25 -1.92
CA LYS A 74 12.08 13.27 -2.44
C LYS A 74 12.46 11.99 -3.16
N TYR A 75 12.09 10.83 -2.60
CA TYR A 75 12.31 9.53 -3.23
C TYR A 75 11.64 9.46 -4.60
N PHE A 76 10.36 9.85 -4.70
CA PHE A 76 9.63 9.92 -5.96
C PHE A 76 10.27 10.85 -6.99
N MET A 77 10.79 11.99 -6.55
CA MET A 77 11.49 12.95 -7.40
C MET A 77 12.93 12.55 -7.76
N LYS A 78 13.37 11.35 -7.35
CA LYS A 78 14.73 10.83 -7.56
C LYS A 78 15.82 11.74 -6.93
N ASP A 79 15.46 12.49 -5.88
CA ASP A 79 16.39 13.31 -5.09
C ASP A 79 17.20 12.40 -4.15
N LYS A 80 18.52 12.34 -4.34
CA LYS A 80 19.43 11.50 -3.55
C LYS A 80 19.56 11.89 -2.07
N SER A 81 18.95 12.99 -1.64
CA SER A 81 18.97 13.49 -0.27
C SER A 81 17.84 12.96 0.63
N PHE A 82 17.04 11.99 0.16
CA PHE A 82 16.04 11.33 1.01
C PHE A 82 16.70 10.48 2.11
N ASP A 83 16.03 10.37 3.26
CA ASP A 83 16.35 9.42 4.32
C ASP A 83 15.47 8.17 4.19
N PRO A 84 16.05 6.97 3.91
CA PRO A 84 15.28 5.74 3.71
C PRO A 84 14.45 5.31 4.92
N LYS A 85 14.76 5.80 6.13
CA LYS A 85 13.95 5.54 7.33
C LYS A 85 12.55 6.14 7.25
N TYR A 86 12.39 7.18 6.44
CA TYR A 86 11.14 7.94 6.30
C TYR A 86 10.52 7.82 4.91
N VAL A 87 10.97 6.89 4.06
CA VAL A 87 10.35 6.64 2.75
C VAL A 87 9.31 5.54 2.90
N ILE A 88 8.04 5.86 2.62
CA ILE A 88 6.94 4.90 2.74
C ILE A 88 6.92 3.94 1.54
N PHE A 89 6.78 2.65 1.87
CA PHE A 89 6.46 1.59 0.92
C PHE A 89 5.22 0.84 1.40
N THR A 90 4.43 0.38 0.44
CA THR A 90 3.20 -0.36 0.69
C THR A 90 3.18 -1.68 -0.05
N ARG A 91 2.41 -2.62 0.49
CA ARG A 91 2.09 -3.91 -0.13
C ARG A 91 0.65 -4.28 0.19
N ARG A 92 0.01 -5.03 -0.70
CA ARG A 92 -1.29 -5.64 -0.41
C ARG A 92 -1.14 -7.15 -0.22
N ALA A 93 -1.59 -7.66 0.92
CA ALA A 93 -1.58 -9.10 1.19
C ALA A 93 -2.65 -9.49 2.23
N VAL A 94 -3.00 -10.77 2.29
CA VAL A 94 -3.83 -11.32 3.37
C VAL A 94 -3.00 -11.35 4.65
N PRO A 95 -3.39 -10.69 5.76
CA PRO A 95 -2.60 -10.73 6.98
C PRO A 95 -2.59 -12.14 7.60
N SER A 96 -1.50 -12.52 8.23
CA SER A 96 -1.33 -13.80 8.95
C SER A 96 -0.85 -13.51 10.36
N LYS A 97 -1.21 -14.38 11.33
CA LYS A 97 -0.68 -14.30 12.71
C LYS A 97 0.81 -14.63 12.77
N GLU A 98 1.26 -15.49 11.87
CA GLU A 98 2.68 -15.82 11.70
C GLU A 98 3.26 -14.99 10.55
N PRO A 99 4.48 -14.46 10.70
CA PRO A 99 5.20 -13.81 9.60
C PRO A 99 5.26 -14.74 8.38
N LYS A 100 5.07 -14.18 7.19
CA LYS A 100 5.13 -14.95 5.94
C LYS A 100 6.03 -14.27 4.90
N PRO A 101 6.51 -15.05 3.91
CA PRO A 101 7.17 -14.50 2.73
C PRO A 101 6.33 -13.43 2.02
N GLU A 102 6.90 -12.24 1.88
CA GLU A 102 6.29 -11.13 1.14
C GLU A 102 7.35 -10.52 0.22
N ALA A 103 7.28 -10.83 -1.07
CA ALA A 103 8.40 -10.54 -1.96
C ALA A 103 8.42 -9.12 -2.54
N PHE A 104 7.26 -8.51 -2.82
CA PHE A 104 7.17 -7.28 -3.61
C PHE A 104 6.54 -6.13 -2.84
N TRP A 105 7.21 -4.99 -2.82
CA TRP A 105 6.77 -3.76 -2.16
C TRP A 105 6.85 -2.61 -3.13
N THR A 106 5.95 -1.65 -3.03
CA THR A 106 5.89 -0.52 -3.97
C THR A 106 5.80 0.80 -3.22
N SER A 107 6.51 1.82 -3.71
CA SER A 107 6.27 3.21 -3.30
C SER A 107 5.04 3.77 -4.00
N GLU A 108 4.59 3.18 -5.12
CA GLU A 108 3.40 3.58 -5.87
C GLU A 108 2.12 3.06 -5.22
N HIS A 109 1.57 3.86 -4.31
CA HIS A 109 0.40 3.47 -3.52
C HIS A 109 -0.81 2.96 -4.33
N ARG A 110 -1.04 3.55 -5.51
CA ARG A 110 -2.11 3.13 -6.41
C ARG A 110 -1.96 1.67 -6.85
N VAL A 111 -0.73 1.20 -7.05
CA VAL A 111 -0.44 -0.19 -7.41
C VAL A 111 -0.88 -1.11 -6.28
N ALA A 112 -0.60 -0.77 -5.01
CA ALA A 112 -1.08 -1.52 -3.86
C ALA A 112 -2.61 -1.48 -3.70
N LEU A 113 -3.24 -0.31 -3.95
CA LEU A 113 -4.69 -0.15 -3.84
C LEU A 113 -5.47 -0.94 -4.90
N VAL A 114 -5.04 -0.86 -6.16
CA VAL A 114 -5.82 -1.34 -7.32
C VAL A 114 -5.12 -2.46 -8.07
N GLY A 115 -3.84 -2.28 -8.44
CA GLY A 115 -3.07 -3.24 -9.25
C GLY A 115 -3.00 -4.61 -8.58
N LEU A 116 -2.30 -4.67 -7.44
CA LEU A 116 -2.14 -5.90 -6.66
C LEU A 116 -3.48 -6.48 -6.20
N LYS A 117 -4.48 -5.63 -5.91
CA LYS A 117 -5.83 -6.10 -5.57
C LYS A 117 -6.45 -6.92 -6.69
N ASN A 118 -6.31 -6.47 -7.93
CA ASN A 118 -6.91 -7.13 -9.10
C ASN A 118 -6.23 -8.45 -9.45
N GLU A 119 -4.95 -8.60 -9.12
CA GLU A 119 -4.19 -9.85 -9.30
C GLU A 119 -4.58 -10.94 -8.29
N ILE A 120 -5.07 -10.54 -7.11
CA ILE A 120 -5.45 -11.49 -6.05
C ILE A 120 -6.84 -12.07 -6.36
N PRO A 121 -7.00 -13.41 -6.47
CA PRO A 121 -8.27 -14.03 -6.77
C PRO A 121 -9.26 -13.90 -5.60
N LYS A 122 -10.56 -13.95 -5.89
CA LYS A 122 -11.57 -14.19 -4.85
C LYS A 122 -11.49 -15.67 -4.44
N PRO A 123 -11.64 -16.00 -3.14
CA PRO A 123 -12.07 -15.13 -2.04
C PRO A 123 -10.93 -14.38 -1.31
N GLN A 124 -9.66 -14.69 -1.60
CA GLN A 124 -8.49 -14.13 -0.91
C GLN A 124 -8.52 -12.60 -0.86
N ARG A 125 -8.94 -11.97 -1.96
CA ARG A 125 -9.04 -10.51 -2.12
C ARG A 125 -9.78 -9.81 -0.98
N TYR A 126 -10.87 -10.40 -0.47
CA TYR A 126 -11.68 -9.80 0.60
C TYR A 126 -10.91 -9.64 1.91
N TYR A 127 -9.97 -10.54 2.17
CA TYR A 127 -9.18 -10.53 3.40
C TYR A 127 -7.92 -9.67 3.30
N THR A 128 -7.54 -9.21 2.11
CA THR A 128 -6.32 -8.42 1.91
C THR A 128 -6.35 -7.08 2.64
N VAL A 129 -5.22 -6.67 3.18
CA VAL A 129 -4.99 -5.35 3.79
C VAL A 129 -3.86 -4.65 3.04
N ILE A 130 -3.77 -3.33 3.21
CA ILE A 130 -2.57 -2.58 2.89
C ILE A 130 -1.63 -2.65 4.10
N MET A 131 -0.43 -3.18 3.85
CA MET A 131 0.69 -3.22 4.76
C MET A 131 1.59 -2.02 4.46
N VAL A 132 1.98 -1.28 5.49
CA VAL A 132 2.81 -0.07 5.36
C VAL A 132 4.11 -0.28 6.10
N THR A 133 5.23 0.00 5.45
CA THR A 133 6.57 -0.04 6.06
C THR A 133 7.48 1.03 5.45
N THR A 134 8.78 0.98 5.75
CA THR A 134 9.77 1.94 5.27
C THR A 134 10.81 1.28 4.37
N LEU A 135 11.41 2.07 3.49
CA LEU A 135 12.50 1.63 2.61
C LEU A 135 13.65 1.01 3.42
N ASP A 136 14.07 1.64 4.52
CA ASP A 136 15.15 1.14 5.38
C ASP A 136 14.85 -0.27 5.93
N LYS A 137 13.63 -0.51 6.43
CA LYS A 137 13.21 -1.83 6.92
C LYS A 137 13.27 -2.90 5.84
N LEU A 138 12.83 -2.56 4.62
CA LEU A 138 12.90 -3.47 3.47
C LEU A 138 14.35 -3.77 3.05
N LEU A 139 15.21 -2.76 3.01
CA LEU A 139 16.62 -2.94 2.67
C LEU A 139 17.36 -3.79 3.71
N ASN A 140 17.08 -3.58 4.99
CA ASN A 140 17.68 -4.36 6.09
C ASN A 140 17.20 -5.81 6.11
N HIS A 141 16.03 -6.11 5.51
CA HIS A 141 15.54 -7.47 5.31
C HIS A 141 16.28 -8.25 4.20
N GLY A 142 17.02 -7.54 3.37
CA GLY A 142 17.77 -8.07 2.24
C GLY A 142 16.98 -8.04 0.93
N LEU A 143 17.70 -7.83 -0.17
CA LEU A 143 17.15 -7.77 -1.52
C LEU A 143 17.21 -9.15 -2.19
N ALA A 144 16.21 -9.47 -3.01
CA ALA A 144 16.23 -10.68 -3.82
C ALA A 144 17.21 -10.54 -5.00
N GLU A 145 17.96 -11.61 -5.31
CA GLU A 145 18.90 -11.64 -6.45
C GLU A 145 18.20 -11.81 -7.81
N THR A 146 16.89 -12.06 -7.82
CA THR A 146 16.14 -12.41 -9.04
C THR A 146 15.88 -11.17 -9.91
N PHE A 147 16.42 -11.19 -11.14
CA PHE A 147 16.31 -10.19 -12.22
C PHE A 147 14.88 -9.98 -12.79
N GLY A 148 13.83 -10.34 -12.06
CA GLY A 148 12.44 -10.24 -12.51
C GLY A 148 11.78 -8.95 -12.01
N GLY A 149 11.95 -7.87 -12.78
CA GLY A 149 11.09 -6.68 -12.77
C GLY A 149 10.98 -5.93 -11.45
N ALA A 150 12.01 -5.18 -11.07
CA ALA A 150 11.77 -3.94 -10.34
C ALA A 150 11.34 -2.90 -11.39
N SER A 151 10.06 -2.57 -11.48
CA SER A 151 9.65 -1.36 -12.20
C SER A 151 10.02 -0.11 -11.38
N ASP A 152 9.88 1.07 -11.96
CA ASP A 152 10.01 2.32 -11.21
C ASP A 152 9.09 2.24 -9.97
N GLY A 153 9.67 2.36 -8.77
CA GLY A 153 8.95 2.33 -7.50
C GLY A 153 8.78 0.97 -6.81
N GLU A 154 9.16 -0.15 -7.43
CA GLU A 154 9.07 -1.47 -6.79
C GLU A 154 10.39 -1.95 -6.18
N ILE A 155 10.29 -2.69 -5.07
CA ILE A 155 11.40 -3.33 -4.39
C ILE A 155 11.07 -4.80 -4.13
N VAL A 156 12.02 -5.66 -4.45
CA VAL A 156 11.95 -7.10 -4.19
C VAL A 156 12.85 -7.46 -3.01
N ILE A 157 12.24 -7.93 -1.92
CA ILE A 157 12.98 -8.39 -0.74
C ILE A 157 13.13 -9.91 -0.74
N ASN A 158 14.04 -10.44 0.08
CA ASN A 158 14.33 -11.87 0.14
C ASN A 158 13.05 -12.69 0.47
N PRO A 159 12.52 -13.48 -0.49
CA PRO A 159 11.26 -14.22 -0.31
C PRO A 159 11.41 -15.43 0.61
N LYS A 160 12.64 -15.77 1.04
CA LYS A 160 12.88 -16.89 1.95
C LYS A 160 12.82 -16.47 3.43
N ILE A 161 12.78 -15.16 3.71
CA ILE A 161 12.78 -14.63 5.07
C ILE A 161 11.41 -13.98 5.33
N PRO A 162 10.67 -14.42 6.36
CA PRO A 162 9.40 -13.80 6.73
C PRO A 162 9.56 -12.34 7.14
N PHE A 163 8.65 -11.46 6.73
CA PHE A 163 8.67 -10.03 7.06
C PHE A 163 7.46 -9.64 7.90
N ASP A 164 7.68 -9.02 9.07
CA ASP A 164 6.65 -8.57 10.00
C ASP A 164 6.86 -7.15 10.57
N ASP A 165 7.86 -6.43 10.07
CA ASP A 165 8.16 -5.07 10.53
C ASP A 165 7.35 -4.00 9.79
N PHE A 166 6.08 -3.85 10.20
CA PHE A 166 5.14 -2.87 9.66
C PHE A 166 5.06 -1.62 10.54
N LEU A 167 4.85 -0.45 9.93
CA LEU A 167 4.43 0.76 10.64
C LEU A 167 2.98 0.63 11.12
N PHE A 168 2.10 0.20 10.21
CA PHE A 168 0.71 -0.11 10.49
C PHE A 168 0.10 -0.88 9.31
N LEU A 169 -1.09 -1.43 9.56
CA LEU A 169 -1.92 -2.12 8.58
C LEU A 169 -3.26 -1.41 8.50
N TYR A 170 -3.85 -1.28 7.31
CA TYR A 170 -5.22 -0.78 7.18
C TYR A 170 -5.97 -1.42 6.02
N LYS A 171 -7.31 -1.34 6.06
CA LYS A 171 -8.19 -1.79 4.99
C LYS A 171 -9.14 -0.66 4.60
N PRO A 172 -9.25 -0.31 3.31
CA PRO A 172 -10.20 0.69 2.84
C PRO A 172 -11.62 0.44 3.37
N LYS A 173 -12.37 1.49 3.70
CA LYS A 173 -13.69 1.44 4.33
C LYS A 173 -14.69 0.68 3.46
N LYS A 174 -14.70 0.94 2.15
CA LYS A 174 -15.54 0.21 1.18
C LYS A 174 -15.25 -1.29 1.24
N GLU A 175 -13.98 -1.67 1.28
CA GLU A 175 -13.55 -3.07 1.36
C GLU A 175 -13.88 -3.73 2.71
N ARG A 176 -13.93 -2.97 3.80
CA ARG A 176 -14.42 -3.46 5.10
C ARG A 176 -15.90 -3.85 5.04
N ILE A 177 -16.70 -3.05 4.34
CA ILE A 177 -18.13 -3.33 4.12
C ILE A 177 -18.27 -4.57 3.23
N GLU A 178 -17.56 -4.64 2.11
CA GLU A 178 -17.55 -5.80 1.20
C GLU A 178 -17.17 -7.09 1.92
N LEU A 179 -16.17 -7.05 2.82
CA LEU A 179 -15.79 -8.20 3.64
C LEU A 179 -16.89 -8.61 4.62
N ALA A 180 -17.54 -7.64 5.28
CA ALA A 180 -18.64 -7.93 6.21
C ALA A 180 -19.83 -8.59 5.50
N GLU A 181 -20.20 -8.10 4.32
CA GLU A 181 -21.22 -8.70 3.45
C GLU A 181 -20.83 -10.12 3.04
N TYR A 182 -19.59 -10.31 2.56
CA TYR A 182 -19.09 -11.64 2.20
C TYR A 182 -19.18 -12.66 3.33
N ILE A 183 -18.84 -12.26 4.57
CA ILE A 183 -18.95 -13.12 5.75
C ILE A 183 -20.42 -13.40 6.08
N ASN A 184 -21.29 -12.39 6.03
CA ASN A 184 -22.72 -12.54 6.30
C ASN A 184 -23.40 -13.48 5.30
N ASP A 185 -22.92 -13.51 4.06
CA ASP A 185 -23.42 -14.40 2.99
C ASP A 185 -22.87 -15.84 3.07
N GLY A 186 -22.16 -16.19 4.15
CA GLY A 186 -21.60 -17.53 4.34
C GLY A 186 -20.30 -17.78 3.57
N GLY A 187 -19.56 -16.71 3.26
CA GLY A 187 -18.23 -16.79 2.68
C GLY A 187 -17.23 -17.56 3.57
N LYS A 188 -16.13 -18.01 2.96
CA LYS A 188 -15.02 -18.64 3.67
C LYS A 188 -14.44 -17.66 4.70
N SER A 189 -14.07 -18.16 5.86
CA SER A 189 -13.31 -17.47 6.90
C SER A 189 -11.89 -17.12 6.44
N CYS A 190 -11.24 -16.21 7.18
CA CYS A 190 -9.83 -15.87 6.94
C CYS A 190 -8.93 -17.10 7.11
N GLU A 191 -9.24 -17.93 8.12
CA GLU A 191 -8.53 -19.17 8.43
C GLU A 191 -8.59 -20.16 7.27
N GLU A 192 -9.79 -20.38 6.70
CA GLU A 192 -9.95 -21.24 5.51
C GLU A 192 -9.13 -20.73 4.32
N VAL A 193 -9.15 -19.41 4.08
CA VAL A 193 -8.36 -18.77 3.02
C VAL A 193 -6.85 -18.96 3.25
N LEU A 194 -6.38 -18.82 4.49
CA LEU A 194 -4.97 -18.99 4.83
C LEU A 194 -4.52 -20.46 4.69
N MET A 195 -5.39 -21.43 5.01
CA MET A 195 -5.09 -22.85 4.77
C MET A 195 -4.90 -23.15 3.29
N GLU A 196 -5.80 -22.66 2.43
CA GLU A 196 -5.69 -22.84 0.97
C GLU A 196 -4.41 -22.23 0.40
N LEU A 197 -4.02 -21.05 0.91
CA LEU A 197 -2.78 -20.38 0.53
C LEU A 197 -1.53 -21.18 0.95
N LYS A 198 -1.60 -21.91 2.06
CA LYS A 198 -0.51 -22.76 2.55
C LYS A 198 -0.38 -24.03 1.70
N GLU A 199 -1.49 -24.65 1.35
CA GLU A 199 -1.53 -25.86 0.52
C GLU A 199 -1.01 -25.60 -0.91
N THR A 200 -1.27 -24.41 -1.44
CA THR A 200 -0.86 -23.99 -2.80
C THR A 200 0.47 -23.21 -2.82
N ALA A 201 1.22 -23.18 -1.71
CA ALA A 201 2.38 -22.29 -1.58
C ALA A 201 3.49 -22.58 -2.59
N ASP A 202 3.78 -23.85 -2.86
CA ASP A 202 4.86 -24.25 -3.77
C ASP A 202 4.51 -23.99 -5.24
N GLU A 203 3.27 -24.29 -5.65
CA GLU A 203 2.74 -23.96 -6.98
C GLU A 203 2.81 -22.45 -7.25
N ARG A 204 2.47 -21.62 -6.25
CA ARG A 204 2.54 -20.16 -6.37
C ARG A 204 3.96 -19.64 -6.46
N LYS A 205 4.92 -20.23 -5.74
CA LYS A 205 6.34 -19.85 -5.86
C LYS A 205 6.88 -20.14 -7.26
N GLU A 206 6.49 -21.26 -7.85
CA GLU A 206 6.86 -21.61 -9.23
C GLU A 206 6.25 -20.62 -10.23
N GLN A 207 4.95 -20.31 -10.12
CA GLN A 207 4.28 -19.31 -10.96
C GLN A 207 4.91 -17.92 -10.86
N GLN A 208 5.47 -17.56 -9.70
CA GLN A 208 6.15 -16.29 -9.45
C GLN A 208 7.65 -16.31 -9.84
N GLY A 209 8.15 -17.42 -10.39
CA GLY A 209 9.54 -17.52 -10.86
C GLY A 209 10.58 -17.69 -9.76
N PHE A 210 10.17 -18.04 -8.53
CA PHE A 210 11.09 -18.26 -7.41
C PHE A 210 11.70 -19.67 -7.35
N ILE A 211 11.26 -20.60 -8.21
CA ILE A 211 11.78 -21.97 -8.27
C ILE A 211 12.25 -22.28 -9.71
N LYS A 212 13.56 -22.49 -9.85
CA LYS A 212 14.17 -23.43 -10.80
C LYS A 212 15.18 -24.27 -10.03
#